data_AF-A0A957BD75-F1
#
_entry.id   AF-A0A957BD75-F1
#
_cell.length_a   1.000
_cell.length_b   1.000
_cell.length_c   1.000
_cell.angle_alpha   90.00
_cell.angle_beta   90.00
_cell.angle_gamma   90.00
#
_symmetry.space_group_name_H-M   'P 1'
#
loop_
_entity.id
_entity.type
_entity.pdbx_description
1 polymer ?
#
loop_
_entity_poly.entity_id
_entity_poly.type
_entity_poly.pdbx_seq_one_letter_code
_entity_poly.pdbx_strand_id
1 'polypeptide(L)'
;ELPSSFHLEPGMTLEDVEQGANYIAFLEETGLPHTRPNHINLQLSEHSRYPELLGHIYLHAQVMEQRLGHPISMEEAAANWYDNVFRPAVTLIRKYNVLSETGEEHHRTEADLYLWMVDHLRDVRQQYGNTTEVRKFSHALIDYLNQKSIAIPLDLLDEDDSSVILSRSQVMAAIQQANNHSDSNGHAEPEEEKSDYSQE
;
A
#
# COMPACT_ATOMS: atom_id res chain seq x y z
N GLU A 1 -6.63 25.64 8.74
CA GLU A 1 -5.50 26.32 8.09
C GLU A 1 -4.93 25.36 7.06
N LEU A 2 -4.75 25.82 5.83
CA LEU A 2 -4.21 25.00 4.75
C LEU A 2 -2.72 24.69 5.04
N PRO A 3 -2.23 23.49 4.71
CA PRO A 3 -0.81 23.16 4.82
C PRO A 3 -0.07 23.74 3.62
N SER A 4 1.01 24.45 3.94
CA SER A 4 2.03 24.97 3.03
C SER A 4 1.54 25.93 1.94
N SER A 5 1.59 27.21 2.29
CA SER A 5 2.03 28.27 1.40
C SER A 5 3.19 27.75 0.54
N PHE A 6 2.98 27.55 -0.76
CA PHE A 6 4.10 27.47 -1.69
C PHE A 6 4.81 28.82 -1.62
N HIS A 7 5.91 28.89 -0.87
CA HIS A 7 6.71 30.09 -0.78
C HIS A 7 7.46 30.24 -2.10
N LEU A 8 6.87 31.03 -3.00
CA LEU A 8 7.52 31.49 -4.22
C LEU A 8 8.70 32.37 -3.83
N GLU A 9 9.91 31.83 -3.91
CA GLU A 9 11.13 32.57 -3.65
C GLU A 9 11.68 33.17 -4.95
N PRO A 10 12.19 34.43 -4.93
CA PRO A 10 12.85 35.01 -6.09
C PRO A 10 14.04 34.15 -6.53
N GLY A 11 13.99 33.61 -7.75
CA GLY A 11 15.02 32.71 -8.31
C GLY A 11 14.56 31.28 -8.56
N MET A 12 13.33 30.90 -8.17
CA MET A 12 12.71 29.65 -8.59
C MET A 12 12.59 29.56 -10.11
N THR A 13 12.94 28.41 -10.66
CA THR A 13 12.71 28.09 -12.07
C THR A 13 11.24 27.72 -12.31
N LEU A 14 10.80 27.75 -13.57
CA LEU A 14 9.46 27.26 -13.92
C LEU A 14 9.27 25.80 -13.49
N GLU A 15 10.34 25.01 -13.57
CA GLU A 15 10.37 23.62 -13.13
C GLU A 15 10.12 23.51 -11.62
N ASP A 16 10.77 24.33 -10.79
CA ASP A 16 10.54 24.33 -9.33
C ASP A 16 9.08 24.64 -8.97
N VAL A 17 8.43 25.53 -9.74
CA VAL A 17 7.02 25.90 -9.56
C VAL A 17 6.08 24.76 -9.97
N GLU A 18 6.33 24.11 -11.12
CA GLU A 18 5.55 22.96 -11.58
C GLU A 18 5.70 21.76 -10.66
N GLN A 19 6.92 21.51 -10.17
CA GLN A 19 7.23 20.48 -9.19
C GLN A 19 6.40 20.69 -7.91
N GLY A 20 6.40 21.90 -7.36
CA GLY A 20 5.58 22.27 -6.21
C GLY A 20 4.08 22.07 -6.46
N ALA A 21 3.58 22.45 -7.63
CA ALA A 21 2.17 22.37 -7.98
C ALA A 21 1.64 20.93 -7.98
N ASN A 22 2.39 19.95 -8.52
CA ASN A 22 1.94 18.56 -8.54
C ASN A 22 1.89 17.94 -7.13
N TYR A 23 2.84 18.29 -6.26
CA TYR A 23 2.81 17.81 -4.87
C TYR A 23 1.66 18.43 -4.08
N ILE A 24 1.41 19.73 -4.26
CA ILE A 24 0.29 20.43 -3.62
C ILE A 24 -1.03 19.84 -4.09
N ALA A 25 -1.21 19.63 -5.39
CA ALA A 25 -2.41 19.01 -5.93
C ALA A 25 -2.64 17.61 -5.35
N PHE A 26 -1.58 16.81 -5.18
CA PHE A 26 -1.65 15.51 -4.50
C PHE A 26 -2.10 15.64 -3.04
N LEU A 27 -1.53 16.58 -2.28
CA LEU A 27 -1.89 16.80 -0.88
C LEU A 27 -3.31 17.32 -0.70
N GLU A 28 -3.77 18.20 -1.60
CA GLU A 28 -5.14 18.71 -1.62
C GLU A 28 -6.15 17.61 -1.95
N GLU A 29 -5.89 16.83 -3.01
CA GLU A 29 -6.76 15.73 -3.45
C GLU A 29 -6.91 14.65 -2.35
N THR A 30 -5.83 14.33 -1.66
CA THR A 30 -5.82 13.27 -0.63
C THR A 30 -6.29 13.74 0.74
N GLY A 31 -6.29 15.05 1.01
CA GLY A 31 -6.57 15.61 2.33
C GLY A 31 -5.63 15.11 3.44
N LEU A 32 -4.48 14.51 3.07
CA LEU A 32 -3.52 13.93 4.03
C LEU A 32 -3.04 14.93 5.08
N PRO A 33 -2.77 16.19 4.74
CA PRO A 33 -2.36 17.14 5.76
C PRO A 33 -3.43 17.47 6.81
N HIS A 34 -4.72 17.27 6.49
CA HIS A 34 -5.80 17.43 7.47
C HIS A 34 -5.96 16.15 8.31
N THR A 35 -5.99 15.00 7.65
CA THR A 35 -6.24 13.71 8.32
C THR A 35 -5.01 13.20 9.07
N ARG A 36 -3.80 13.50 8.61
CA ARG A 36 -2.51 13.11 9.18
C ARG A 36 -1.53 14.29 9.18
N PRO A 37 -1.72 15.31 10.05
CA PRO A 37 -0.92 16.55 10.02
C PRO A 37 0.60 16.39 10.15
N ASN A 38 1.05 15.28 10.73
CA ASN A 38 2.47 14.95 10.90
C ASN A 38 2.90 13.81 9.96
N HIS A 39 2.31 13.73 8.77
CA HIS A 39 2.65 12.69 7.81
C HIS A 39 4.12 12.81 7.40
N ILE A 40 4.74 11.66 7.07
CA ILE A 40 6.06 11.62 6.45
C ILE A 40 5.98 12.36 5.11
N ASN A 41 7.05 13.08 4.75
CA ASN A 41 7.12 13.75 3.46
C ASN A 41 6.99 12.72 2.32
N LEU A 42 6.05 12.94 1.39
CA LEU A 42 5.80 12.06 0.25
C LEU A 42 6.41 12.62 -1.05
N GLN A 43 7.42 13.49 -0.94
CA GLN A 43 8.12 14.05 -2.09
C GLN A 43 8.68 12.95 -2.99
N LEU A 44 8.43 13.07 -4.29
CA LEU A 44 9.03 12.25 -5.34
C LEU A 44 10.15 13.04 -6.03
N SER A 45 11.24 12.38 -6.42
CA SER A 45 12.26 13.00 -7.26
C SER A 45 11.65 13.41 -8.61
N GLU A 46 10.80 12.56 -9.19
CA GLU A 46 10.04 12.86 -10.42
C GLU A 46 8.61 13.26 -10.08
N HIS A 47 8.35 14.57 -10.02
CA HIS A 47 7.06 15.14 -9.62
C HIS A 47 5.92 14.84 -10.59
N SER A 48 6.20 14.41 -11.82
CA SER A 48 5.18 13.96 -12.78
C SER A 48 4.50 12.64 -12.36
N ARG A 49 5.04 11.93 -11.36
CA ARG A 49 4.58 10.60 -10.93
C ARG A 49 3.55 10.60 -9.80
N TYR A 50 3.13 11.75 -9.26
CA TYR A 50 2.02 11.81 -8.28
C TYR A 50 0.70 11.15 -8.75
N PRO A 51 0.33 11.18 -10.05
CA PRO A 51 -0.81 10.41 -10.54
C PRO A 51 -0.69 8.89 -10.28
N GLU A 52 0.52 8.34 -10.23
CA GLU A 52 0.73 6.92 -9.89
C GLU A 52 0.41 6.66 -8.40
N LEU A 53 0.85 7.54 -7.50
CA LEU A 53 0.48 7.47 -6.07
C LEU A 53 -1.04 7.59 -5.87
N LEU A 54 -1.69 8.52 -6.57
CA LEU A 54 -3.15 8.62 -6.54
C LEU A 54 -3.80 7.33 -7.04
N GLY A 55 -3.29 6.74 -8.11
CA GLY A 55 -3.76 5.44 -8.61
C GLY A 55 -3.71 4.33 -7.55
N HIS A 56 -2.66 4.30 -6.72
CA HIS A 56 -2.57 3.36 -5.60
C HIS A 56 -3.64 3.61 -4.53
N ILE A 57 -3.91 4.88 -4.18
CA ILE A 57 -4.94 5.26 -3.22
C ILE A 57 -6.34 4.92 -3.77
N TYR A 58 -6.60 5.18 -5.05
CA TYR A 58 -7.88 4.82 -5.69
C TYR A 58 -8.12 3.32 -5.71
N LEU A 59 -7.09 2.53 -6.03
CA LEU A 59 -7.20 1.07 -5.97
C LEU A 59 -7.47 0.60 -4.54
N HIS A 60 -6.80 1.21 -3.55
CA HIS A 60 -7.02 0.94 -2.13
C HIS A 60 -8.44 1.28 -1.69
N ALA A 61 -8.98 2.43 -2.13
CA ALA A 61 -10.35 2.85 -1.88
C ALA A 61 -11.35 1.80 -2.40
N GLN A 62 -11.19 1.36 -3.65
CA GLN A 62 -12.06 0.34 -4.24
C GLN A 62 -12.04 -0.97 -3.44
N VAL A 63 -10.87 -1.39 -2.97
CA VAL A 63 -10.73 -2.58 -2.12
C VAL A 63 -11.45 -2.40 -0.79
N MET A 64 -11.31 -1.23 -0.16
CA MET A 64 -11.98 -0.91 1.10
C MET A 64 -13.50 -0.89 0.93
N GLU A 65 -14.03 -0.23 -0.11
CA GLU A 65 -15.46 -0.15 -0.41
C GLU A 65 -16.09 -1.54 -0.53
N GLN A 66 -15.43 -2.44 -1.26
CA GLN A 66 -15.91 -3.81 -1.43
C GLN A 66 -15.92 -4.59 -0.11
N ARG A 67 -14.89 -4.41 0.73
CA ARG A 67 -14.79 -5.10 2.02
C ARG A 67 -15.81 -4.58 3.04
N LEU A 68 -16.06 -3.26 3.04
CA LEU A 68 -16.92 -2.59 4.03
C LEU A 68 -18.39 -2.50 3.58
N GLY A 69 -18.66 -2.69 2.28
CA GLY A 69 -20.01 -2.68 1.72
C GLY A 69 -20.62 -1.28 1.59
N HIS A 70 -19.81 -0.22 1.64
CA HIS A 70 -20.25 1.16 1.46
C HIS A 70 -19.19 2.01 0.75
N PRO A 71 -19.57 3.14 0.12
CA PRO A 71 -18.61 4.07 -0.49
C PRO A 71 -17.60 4.61 0.53
N ILE A 72 -16.37 4.86 0.09
CA ILE A 72 -15.27 5.39 0.91
C ILE A 72 -14.81 6.72 0.29
N SER A 73 -14.65 7.74 1.12
CA SER A 73 -14.16 9.03 0.64
C SER A 73 -12.67 8.97 0.29
N MET A 74 -12.22 9.88 -0.57
CA MET A 74 -10.80 9.98 -0.92
C MET A 74 -9.92 10.20 0.32
N GLU A 75 -10.35 11.07 1.24
CA GLU A 75 -9.63 11.34 2.49
C GLU A 75 -9.52 10.10 3.39
N GLU A 76 -10.60 9.32 3.51
CA GLU A 76 -10.60 8.09 4.31
C GLU A 76 -9.69 7.02 3.70
N ALA A 77 -9.78 6.83 2.38
CA ALA A 77 -8.93 5.90 1.66
C ALA A 77 -7.45 6.30 1.74
N ALA A 78 -7.13 7.58 1.54
CA ALA A 78 -5.78 8.10 1.61
C ALA A 78 -5.19 7.95 3.02
N ALA A 79 -5.97 8.27 4.07
CA ALA A 79 -5.54 8.10 5.45
C ALA A 79 -5.28 6.62 5.79
N ASN A 80 -6.15 5.71 5.33
CA ASN A 80 -5.98 4.28 5.55
C ASN A 80 -4.78 3.72 4.78
N TRP A 81 -4.63 4.08 3.50
CA TRP A 81 -3.47 3.71 2.68
C TRP A 81 -2.17 4.22 3.30
N TYR A 82 -2.15 5.48 3.75
CA TYR A 82 -0.98 6.07 4.38
C TYR A 82 -0.56 5.28 5.63
N ASP A 83 -1.50 4.95 6.50
CA ASP A 83 -1.21 4.29 7.77
C ASP A 83 -0.80 2.82 7.62
N ASN A 84 -1.40 2.11 6.66
CA ASN A 84 -1.32 0.66 6.54
C ASN A 84 -0.47 0.19 5.36
N VAL A 85 -0.10 1.07 4.43
CA VAL A 85 0.69 0.72 3.23
C VAL A 85 1.92 1.60 3.12
N PHE A 86 1.75 2.91 2.94
CA PHE A 86 2.88 3.81 2.67
C PHE A 86 3.83 3.94 3.86
N ARG A 87 3.31 4.30 5.04
CA ARG A 87 4.14 4.48 6.24
C ARG A 87 4.88 3.18 6.61
N PRO A 88 4.24 1.99 6.67
CA PRO A 88 4.97 0.74 6.91
C PRO A 88 6.09 0.48 5.89
N ALA A 89 5.86 0.75 4.60
CA ALA A 89 6.88 0.60 3.57
C ALA A 89 8.08 1.52 3.81
N VAL A 90 7.83 2.79 4.12
CA VAL A 90 8.88 3.77 4.43
C VAL A 90 9.61 3.41 5.73
N THR A 91 8.89 2.93 6.75
CA THR A 91 9.50 2.43 7.99
C THR A 91 10.44 1.27 7.69
N LEU A 92 10.07 0.36 6.79
CA LEU A 92 10.92 -0.75 6.39
C LEU A 92 12.18 -0.28 5.64
N ILE A 93 12.02 0.64 4.67
CA ILE A 93 13.14 1.28 3.96
C ILE A 93 14.13 1.91 4.94
N ARG A 94 13.63 2.65 5.94
CA ARG A 94 14.44 3.30 6.96
C ARG A 94 15.10 2.32 7.92
N LYS A 95 14.38 1.27 8.35
CA LYS A 95 14.89 0.24 9.26
C LYS A 95 16.20 -0.37 8.72
N TYR A 96 16.25 -0.58 7.41
CA TYR A 96 17.39 -1.18 6.72
C TYR A 96 18.33 -0.17 6.04
N ASN A 97 18.13 1.14 6.27
CA ASN A 97 18.92 2.22 5.67
C ASN A 97 19.14 2.06 4.15
N VAL A 98 18.15 1.53 3.42
CA VAL A 98 18.34 1.01 2.05
C VAL A 98 18.93 2.07 1.11
N LEU A 99 18.46 3.31 1.19
CA LEU A 99 18.98 4.39 0.35
C LEU A 99 20.45 4.71 0.66
N SER A 100 20.85 4.68 1.94
CA SER A 100 22.25 4.91 2.33
C SER A 100 23.17 3.75 1.94
N GLU A 101 22.73 2.52 2.17
CA GLU A 101 23.50 1.32 1.79
C GLU A 101 23.71 1.23 0.26
N THR A 102 22.77 1.75 -0.52
CA THR A 102 22.87 1.82 -1.98
C THR A 102 23.54 3.10 -2.51
N GLY A 103 23.79 4.09 -1.65
CA GLY A 103 24.34 5.40 -2.00
C GLY A 103 23.40 6.26 -2.85
N GLU A 104 22.09 6.08 -2.69
CA GLU A 104 21.05 6.74 -3.49
C GLU A 104 20.32 7.89 -2.79
N GLU A 105 20.70 8.23 -1.56
CA GLU A 105 20.01 9.26 -0.75
C GLU A 105 20.00 10.67 -1.37
N HIS A 106 20.85 10.93 -2.37
CA HIS A 106 20.93 12.23 -3.05
C HIS A 106 20.05 12.36 -4.29
N HIS A 107 19.53 11.26 -4.83
CA HIS A 107 18.75 11.27 -6.08
C HIS A 107 17.45 10.47 -6.00
N ARG A 108 17.24 9.68 -4.94
CA ARG A 108 16.04 8.88 -4.76
C ARG A 108 15.44 9.15 -3.38
N THR A 109 14.15 9.45 -3.35
CA THR A 109 13.40 9.57 -2.10
C THR A 109 12.86 8.20 -1.66
N GLU A 110 12.38 8.13 -0.42
CA GLU A 110 11.70 6.94 0.09
C GLU A 110 10.38 6.68 -0.64
N ALA A 111 9.70 7.74 -1.10
CA ALA A 111 8.49 7.61 -1.90
C ALA A 111 8.79 7.04 -3.30
N ASP A 112 9.92 7.40 -3.91
CA ASP A 112 10.36 6.79 -5.18
C ASP A 112 10.68 5.31 -5.02
N LEU A 113 11.34 4.93 -3.92
CA LEU A 113 11.62 3.53 -3.61
C LEU A 113 10.34 2.75 -3.31
N TYR A 114 9.36 3.37 -2.62
CA TYR A 114 8.03 2.81 -2.47
C TYR A 114 7.37 2.51 -3.82
N LEU A 115 7.35 3.47 -4.75
CA LEU A 115 6.78 3.26 -6.09
C LEU A 115 7.50 2.12 -6.82
N TRP A 116 8.84 2.11 -6.77
CA TRP A 116 9.63 1.01 -7.35
C TRP A 116 9.25 -0.35 -6.77
N MET A 117 9.08 -0.47 -5.44
CA MET A 117 8.68 -1.73 -4.82
C MET A 117 7.30 -2.19 -5.31
N VAL A 118 6.35 -1.27 -5.43
CA VAL A 118 4.99 -1.59 -5.92
C VAL A 118 5.04 -2.06 -7.37
N ASP A 119 5.75 -1.34 -8.24
CA ASP A 119 5.92 -1.72 -9.64
C ASP A 119 6.63 -3.07 -9.79
N HIS A 120 7.72 -3.28 -9.05
CA HIS A 120 8.49 -4.52 -9.08
C HIS A 120 7.63 -5.72 -8.65
N LEU A 121 6.87 -5.60 -7.54
CA LEU A 121 5.97 -6.65 -7.09
C LEU A 121 4.83 -6.95 -8.09
N ARG A 122 4.37 -5.93 -8.82
CA ARG A 122 3.40 -6.11 -9.91
C ARG A 122 4.04 -6.87 -11.07
N ASP A 123 5.25 -6.50 -11.46
CA ASP A 123 5.92 -7.07 -12.64
C ASP A 123 6.35 -8.52 -12.39
N VAL A 124 6.89 -8.83 -11.19
CA VAL A 124 7.19 -10.20 -10.77
C VAL A 124 5.91 -11.06 -10.83
N ARG A 125 4.78 -10.53 -10.37
CA ARG A 125 3.50 -11.26 -10.44
C ARG A 125 3.05 -11.53 -11.86
N GLN A 126 3.22 -10.57 -12.77
CA GLN A 126 2.88 -10.75 -14.19
C GLN A 126 3.75 -11.83 -14.86
N GLN A 127 5.02 -11.91 -14.48
CA GLN A 127 5.97 -12.87 -15.06
C GLN A 127 5.75 -14.31 -14.57
N TYR A 128 5.46 -14.51 -13.28
CA TYR A 128 5.39 -15.85 -12.69
C TYR A 128 3.95 -16.38 -12.44
N GLY A 129 2.92 -15.56 -12.65
CA GLY A 129 1.51 -15.93 -12.52
C GLY A 129 1.04 -16.08 -11.06
N ASN A 130 -0.24 -16.41 -10.87
CA ASN A 130 -0.90 -16.46 -9.54
C ASN A 130 -0.54 -17.71 -8.69
N THR A 131 0.36 -18.58 -9.16
CA THR A 131 0.74 -19.83 -8.46
C THR A 131 1.96 -19.70 -7.56
N THR A 132 2.60 -18.52 -7.52
CA THR A 132 3.74 -18.26 -6.64
C THR A 132 3.33 -17.70 -5.29
N GLU A 133 4.22 -17.85 -4.31
CA GLU A 133 4.11 -17.25 -2.98
C GLU A 133 3.82 -15.74 -3.05
N VAL A 134 2.96 -15.27 -2.14
CA VAL A 134 2.59 -13.86 -2.03
C VAL A 134 3.82 -13.05 -1.62
N ARG A 135 4.40 -12.32 -2.56
CA ARG A 135 5.54 -11.45 -2.28
C ARG A 135 5.11 -10.16 -1.58
N LYS A 136 5.93 -9.77 -0.60
CA LYS A 136 5.80 -8.62 0.28
C LYS A 136 6.85 -7.54 -0.03
N PHE A 137 6.80 -6.37 0.61
CA PHE A 137 7.83 -5.34 0.46
C PHE A 137 9.21 -5.78 0.94
N SER A 138 9.34 -6.62 1.97
CA SER A 138 10.63 -7.23 2.33
C SER A 138 11.30 -7.94 1.15
N HIS A 139 10.54 -8.76 0.42
CA HIS A 139 11.01 -9.44 -0.79
C HIS A 139 11.43 -8.45 -1.87
N ALA A 140 10.67 -7.35 -2.06
CA ALA A 140 11.05 -6.31 -3.02
C ALA A 140 12.36 -5.62 -2.62
N LEU A 141 12.59 -5.34 -1.33
CA LEU A 141 13.85 -4.78 -0.86
C LEU A 141 15.02 -5.76 -1.01
N ILE A 142 14.82 -7.05 -0.77
CA ILE A 142 15.82 -8.08 -1.02
C ILE A 142 16.22 -8.07 -2.51
N ASP A 143 15.23 -8.05 -3.41
CA ASP A 143 15.46 -7.97 -4.84
C ASP A 143 16.20 -6.66 -5.21
N TYR A 144 15.84 -5.54 -4.58
CA TYR A 144 16.49 -4.24 -4.77
C TYR A 144 17.98 -4.27 -4.38
N LEU A 145 18.29 -4.76 -3.19
CA LEU A 145 19.67 -4.87 -2.69
C LEU A 145 20.51 -5.82 -3.56
N ASN A 146 19.92 -6.96 -3.98
CA ASN A 146 20.57 -7.88 -4.91
C ASN A 146 20.88 -7.21 -6.25
N GLN A 147 19.94 -6.47 -6.83
CA GLN A 147 20.15 -5.74 -8.09
C GLN A 147 21.31 -4.74 -7.97
N LYS A 148 21.49 -4.15 -6.78
CA LYS A 148 22.55 -3.18 -6.47
C LYS A 148 23.86 -3.85 -6.00
N SER A 149 23.91 -5.18 -5.93
CA SER A 149 25.05 -5.95 -5.40
C SER A 149 25.43 -5.56 -3.97
N ILE A 150 24.44 -5.17 -3.16
CA ILE A 150 24.59 -4.88 -1.74
C ILE A 150 24.29 -6.13 -0.92
N ALA A 151 25.01 -6.33 0.18
CA ALA A 151 24.78 -7.44 1.09
C ALA A 151 23.38 -7.34 1.72
N ILE A 152 22.64 -8.44 1.74
CA ILE A 152 21.31 -8.48 2.36
C ILE A 152 21.47 -8.62 3.88
N PRO A 153 20.90 -7.71 4.69
CA PRO A 153 20.84 -7.88 6.14
C PRO A 153 20.13 -9.19 6.52
N LEU A 154 20.69 -9.95 7.47
CA LEU A 154 20.14 -11.26 7.84
C LEU A 154 18.72 -11.17 8.40
N ASP A 155 18.43 -10.12 9.17
CA ASP A 155 17.12 -9.84 9.72
C ASP A 155 16.07 -9.45 8.67
N LEU A 156 16.50 -8.94 7.50
CA LEU A 156 15.59 -8.68 6.38
C LEU A 156 15.09 -9.97 5.72
N LEU A 157 15.87 -11.06 5.75
CA LEU A 157 15.48 -12.34 5.15
C LEU A 157 14.28 -12.98 5.86
N ASP A 158 14.17 -12.74 7.17
CA ASP A 158 13.11 -13.27 8.03
C ASP A 158 12.09 -12.20 8.42
N GLU A 159 12.06 -11.05 7.74
CA GLU A 159 11.17 -9.93 8.08
C GLU A 159 9.70 -10.31 7.87
N ASP A 160 8.93 -10.33 8.96
CA ASP A 160 7.47 -10.49 8.88
C ASP A 160 6.77 -9.15 8.74
N ASP A 161 6.87 -8.57 7.54
CA ASP A 161 6.08 -7.40 7.21
C ASP A 161 4.66 -7.81 6.78
N SER A 162 3.65 -6.98 7.06
CA SER A 162 2.25 -7.24 6.70
C SER A 162 1.88 -6.72 5.31
N SER A 163 2.85 -6.24 4.53
CA SER A 163 2.58 -5.62 3.25
C SER A 163 2.31 -6.66 2.18
N VAL A 164 1.15 -6.54 1.55
CA VAL A 164 0.83 -7.31 0.36
C VAL A 164 0.21 -6.38 -0.65
N ILE A 165 0.85 -6.23 -1.80
CA ILE A 165 0.22 -5.62 -2.96
C ILE A 165 -0.66 -6.67 -3.63
N LEU A 166 -1.97 -6.63 -3.36
CA LEU A 166 -2.95 -7.47 -4.04
C LEU A 166 -3.53 -6.73 -5.24
N SER A 167 -3.67 -7.45 -6.37
CA SER A 167 -4.53 -6.96 -7.45
C SER A 167 -5.98 -6.95 -7.01
N ARG A 168 -6.81 -6.08 -7.60
CA ARG A 168 -8.26 -6.05 -7.36
C ARG A 168 -8.87 -7.45 -7.41
N SER A 169 -8.57 -8.22 -8.45
CA SER A 169 -9.10 -9.58 -8.64
C SER A 169 -8.77 -10.53 -7.48
N GLN A 170 -7.59 -10.39 -6.87
CA GLN A 170 -7.17 -11.23 -5.75
C GLN A 170 -7.76 -10.78 -4.42
N VAL A 171 -7.88 -9.48 -4.18
CA VAL A 171 -8.66 -8.98 -3.04
C VAL A 171 -10.09 -9.52 -3.14
N MET A 172 -10.70 -9.45 -4.33
CA MET A 172 -12.05 -9.97 -4.54
C MET A 172 -12.12 -11.49 -4.32
N ALA A 173 -11.16 -12.26 -4.82
CA ALA A 173 -11.10 -13.70 -4.57
C ALA A 173 -10.98 -14.03 -3.07
N ALA A 174 -10.15 -13.28 -2.33
CA ALA A 174 -9.95 -13.45 -0.90
C ALA A 174 -11.21 -13.06 -0.09
N ILE A 175 -11.87 -11.95 -0.44
CA ILE A 175 -13.12 -11.52 0.18
C ILE A 175 -14.23 -12.56 -0.07
N GLN A 176 -14.36 -13.06 -1.30
CA GLN A 176 -15.36 -14.08 -1.64
C GLN A 176 -15.12 -15.39 -0.87
N GLN A 177 -13.86 -15.82 -0.72
CA GLN A 177 -13.51 -16.99 0.07
C GLN A 177 -13.82 -16.80 1.56
N ALA A 178 -13.50 -15.62 2.13
CA ALA A 178 -13.79 -15.30 3.53
C ALA A 178 -15.30 -15.24 3.83
N ASN A 179 -16.09 -14.67 2.92
CA ASN A 179 -17.55 -14.63 3.06
C ASN A 179 -18.16 -16.04 2.96
N ASN A 180 -17.69 -16.88 2.02
CA ASN A 180 -18.17 -18.26 1.89
C ASN A 180 -17.85 -19.14 3.12
N HIS A 181 -16.74 -18.89 3.82
CA HIS A 181 -16.41 -19.57 5.08
C HIS A 181 -17.20 -19.05 6.29
N SER A 182 -17.72 -17.83 6.21
CA SER A 182 -18.60 -17.25 7.24
C SER A 182 -20.01 -17.85 7.16
N ASP A 183 -20.50 -18.14 5.95
CA ASP A 183 -21.83 -18.71 5.72
C ASP A 183 -21.92 -20.22 6.05
N SER A 184 -20.81 -20.96 5.98
CA SER A 184 -20.81 -22.41 6.24
C SER A 184 -20.84 -22.80 7.73
N ASN A 185 -20.71 -21.84 8.64
CA ASN A 185 -20.66 -22.10 10.09
C ASN A 185 -21.99 -21.80 10.81
N GLY A 186 -23.07 -21.57 10.05
CA GLY A 186 -24.34 -21.06 10.56
C GLY A 186 -25.54 -22.01 10.51
N HIS A 187 -25.38 -23.31 10.28
CA HIS A 187 -26.48 -24.29 10.34
C HIS A 187 -26.06 -25.55 11.10
N ALA A 188 -26.09 -25.47 12.44
CA ALA A 188 -26.33 -26.66 13.26
C ALA A 188 -27.82 -26.64 13.65
N GLU A 189 -28.63 -27.46 12.99
CA GLU A 189 -30.02 -27.71 13.38
C GLU A 189 -30.06 -28.34 14.79
N PRO A 190 -31.03 -27.98 15.65
CA PRO A 190 -31.24 -28.70 16.90
C PRO A 190 -31.88 -30.06 16.60
N GLU A 191 -31.24 -31.14 17.05
CA GLU A 191 -31.81 -32.49 16.99
C GLU A 191 -33.10 -32.55 17.82
N GLU A 192 -34.25 -32.63 17.14
CA GLU A 192 -35.54 -32.98 17.75
C GLU A 192 -35.56 -34.48 18.08
N GLU A 193 -35.51 -34.75 19.39
CA GLU A 193 -35.69 -36.05 20.01
C GLU A 193 -37.09 -36.61 19.71
N LYS A 194 -37.19 -37.56 18.77
CA LYS A 194 -38.45 -38.25 18.46
C LYS A 194 -38.77 -39.29 19.53
N SER A 195 -39.87 -39.05 20.23
CA SER A 195 -40.52 -39.98 21.15
C SER A 195 -40.97 -41.27 20.46
N ASP A 196 -40.61 -42.40 21.05
CA ASP A 196 -41.05 -43.74 20.68
C ASP A 196 -42.53 -43.93 21.08
N TYR A 197 -43.39 -44.18 20.08
CA TYR A 197 -44.75 -44.68 20.27
C TYR A 197 -45.01 -45.75 19.23
N SER A 198 -44.71 -47.01 19.58
CA SER A 198 -45.16 -48.19 18.86
C SER A 198 -46.34 -48.83 19.60
N GLN A 199 -47.52 -48.74 18.99
CA GLN A 199 -48.62 -49.69 19.22
C GLN A 199 -48.85 -50.46 17.92
N GLU A 200 -48.61 -51.77 17.99
CA GLU A 200 -49.45 -52.92 17.57
C GLU A 200 -48.59 -54.13 17.17
#